data_AF-A0A6V8QIP9-F1
#
_entry.id   AF-A0A6V8QIP9-F1
#
_cell.length_a   1.000
_cell.length_b   1.000
_cell.length_c   1.000
_cell.angle_alpha   90.00
_cell.angle_beta   90.00
_cell.angle_gamma   90.00
#
_symmetry.space_group_name_H-M   'P 1'
#
loop_
_entity.id
_entity.type
_entity.pdbx_description
1 polymer ?
#
loop_
_entity_poly.entity_id
_entity_poly.type
_entity_poly.pdbx_seq_one_letter_code
_entity_poly.pdbx_strand_id
1 'polypeptide(L)'
;MGETLTTQLLTSFLPADVVALIDTHILDPQSPVQAVKRTAVAQARRSADVVLPVLQPLVDRALALLAEHQGALDMLVPLAVLLATLVVLNWVRRIILWWTRLAFRAVFWAAFAALAAWVVNRGVLVSARDAAVLGAKIVGYMAVLKDVWLDEYKRYEGQEASGRWDDYAARRSSSSRVFNAQAR
;
A
#
# COMPACT_ATOMS: atom_id res chain seq x y z
N MET A 1 28.53 -25.06 19.21
CA MET A 1 27.40 -25.35 20.12
C MET A 1 26.04 -24.85 19.62
N GLY A 2 25.93 -23.89 18.68
CA GLY A 2 24.64 -23.39 18.16
C GLY A 2 24.05 -24.18 16.98
N GLU A 3 24.87 -24.95 16.24
CA GLU A 3 24.43 -25.75 15.09
C GLU A 3 23.53 -26.91 15.52
N THR A 4 23.85 -27.60 16.61
CA THR A 4 23.07 -28.76 17.08
C THR A 4 21.66 -28.39 17.50
N LEU A 5 21.45 -27.20 18.08
CA LEU A 5 20.15 -26.72 18.54
C LEU A 5 19.24 -26.28 17.38
N THR A 6 19.83 -25.66 16.35
CA THR A 6 19.09 -25.27 15.14
C THR A 6 18.65 -26.48 14.34
N THR A 7 19.50 -27.51 14.21
CA THR A 7 19.13 -28.77 13.57
C THR A 7 18.02 -29.50 14.33
N GLN A 8 18.04 -29.49 15.68
CA GLN A 8 17.04 -30.15 16.52
C GLN A 8 15.64 -29.50 16.45
N LEU A 9 15.59 -28.17 16.33
CA LEU A 9 14.34 -27.42 16.18
C LEU A 9 13.76 -27.54 14.76
N LEU A 10 14.62 -27.65 13.74
CA LEU A 10 14.21 -27.86 12.36
C LEU A 10 13.62 -29.26 12.14
N THR A 11 14.17 -30.29 12.81
CA THR A 11 13.65 -31.66 12.73
C THR A 11 12.33 -31.85 13.49
N SER A 12 12.04 -31.05 14.52
CA SER A 12 10.78 -31.21 15.27
C SER A 12 9.56 -30.60 14.59
N PHE A 13 9.73 -29.76 13.57
CA PHE A 13 8.63 -29.05 12.90
C PHE A 13 8.55 -29.24 11.38
N LEU A 14 9.61 -29.73 10.71
CA LEU A 14 9.64 -29.92 9.26
C LEU A 14 9.89 -31.39 8.86
N PRO A 15 9.20 -31.92 7.81
CA PRO A 15 9.46 -33.24 7.24
C PRO A 15 10.93 -33.40 6.82
N ALA A 16 11.49 -34.60 7.00
CA ALA A 16 12.91 -34.90 6.79
C ALA A 16 13.42 -34.51 5.38
N ASP A 17 12.55 -34.55 4.37
CA ASP A 17 12.88 -34.17 2.99
C ASP A 17 13.21 -32.68 2.83
N VAL A 18 12.60 -31.82 3.65
CA VAL A 18 12.86 -30.37 3.63
C VAL A 18 14.15 -30.04 4.39
N VAL A 19 14.47 -30.79 5.44
CA VAL A 19 15.72 -30.63 6.20
C VAL A 19 16.93 -30.99 5.34
N ALA A 20 16.86 -32.06 4.54
CA ALA A 20 17.94 -32.44 3.63
C ALA A 20 18.19 -31.39 2.53
N LEU A 21 17.13 -30.77 1.99
CA LEU A 21 17.25 -29.69 1.00
C LEU A 21 17.82 -28.39 1.60
N ILE A 22 17.42 -28.04 2.82
CA ILE A 22 17.93 -26.86 3.54
C ILE A 22 19.41 -27.05 3.89
N ASP A 23 19.80 -28.23 4.37
CA ASP A 23 21.18 -28.53 4.71
C ASP A 23 22.08 -28.46 3.47
N THR A 24 21.65 -29.09 2.37
CA THR A 24 22.41 -29.15 1.12
C THR A 24 22.48 -27.81 0.37
N HIS A 25 21.41 -26.99 0.37
CA HIS A 25 21.36 -25.78 -0.46
C HIS A 25 21.45 -24.46 0.32
N ILE A 26 21.08 -24.44 1.60
CA ILE A 26 20.97 -23.20 2.40
C ILE A 26 22.10 -23.10 3.44
N LEU A 27 22.52 -24.22 4.03
CA LEU A 27 23.52 -24.25 5.09
C LEU A 27 24.96 -24.52 4.60
N ASP A 28 25.13 -25.10 3.40
CA ASP A 28 26.47 -25.36 2.85
C ASP A 28 27.28 -24.07 2.60
N PRO A 29 28.50 -23.92 3.16
CA PRO A 29 29.39 -22.76 2.97
C PRO A 29 29.80 -22.46 1.52
N GLN A 30 29.56 -23.37 0.56
CA GLN A 30 29.79 -23.17 -0.89
C GLN A 30 28.49 -22.84 -1.66
N SER A 31 27.35 -22.68 -0.98
CA SER A 31 26.05 -22.39 -1.59
C SER A 31 26.05 -21.06 -2.39
N PRO A 32 25.40 -21.00 -3.58
CA PRO A 32 25.19 -19.77 -4.34
C PRO A 32 24.50 -18.66 -3.53
N VAL A 33 23.65 -19.02 -2.57
CA VAL A 33 22.97 -18.07 -1.67
C VAL A 33 23.97 -17.39 -0.74
N GLN A 34 24.96 -18.14 -0.23
CA GLN A 34 26.04 -17.57 0.57
C GLN A 34 26.97 -16.70 -0.26
N ALA A 35 27.24 -17.05 -1.53
CA ALA A 35 28.01 -16.22 -2.43
C ALA A 35 27.32 -14.86 -2.67
N VAL A 36 26.01 -14.87 -2.96
CA VAL A 36 25.22 -13.63 -3.11
C VAL A 36 25.19 -12.83 -1.82
N LYS A 37 25.03 -13.47 -0.65
CA LYS A 37 25.10 -12.79 0.66
C LYS A 37 26.46 -12.10 0.86
N ARG A 38 27.57 -12.79 0.58
CA ARG A 38 28.92 -12.22 0.73
C ARG A 38 29.11 -11.03 -0.21
N THR A 39 28.67 -11.14 -1.46
CA THR A 39 28.75 -10.05 -2.43
C THR A 39 27.85 -8.87 -2.05
N ALA A 40 26.63 -9.13 -1.58
CA ALA A 40 25.71 -8.10 -1.11
C ALA A 40 26.26 -7.36 0.13
N VAL A 41 26.84 -8.08 1.09
CA VAL A 41 27.48 -7.47 2.27
C VAL A 41 28.73 -6.68 1.87
N ALA A 42 29.56 -7.20 0.98
CA ALA A 42 30.74 -6.49 0.48
C ALA A 42 30.36 -5.22 -0.29
N GLN A 43 29.30 -5.27 -1.09
CA GLN A 43 28.79 -4.12 -1.82
C GLN A 43 28.14 -3.09 -0.90
N ALA A 44 27.39 -3.52 0.11
CA ALA A 44 26.83 -2.65 1.12
C ALA A 44 27.93 -1.90 1.90
N ARG A 45 28.98 -2.61 2.32
CA ARG A 45 30.14 -1.99 2.99
C ARG A 45 30.85 -0.99 2.10
N ARG A 46 31.15 -1.37 0.85
CA ARG A 46 31.81 -0.47 -0.12
C ARG A 46 30.96 0.77 -0.43
N SER A 47 29.63 0.64 -0.47
CA SER A 47 28.75 1.80 -0.61
C SER A 47 28.73 2.67 0.64
N ALA A 48 28.76 2.08 1.83
CA ALA A 48 28.85 2.82 3.08
C ALA A 48 30.17 3.60 3.17
N ASP A 49 31.30 3.01 2.77
CA ASP A 49 32.62 3.66 2.78
C ASP A 49 32.71 4.86 1.82
N VAL A 50 31.89 4.90 0.77
CA VAL A 50 31.82 6.04 -0.17
C VAL A 50 30.83 7.10 0.32
N VAL A 51 29.71 6.68 0.90
CA VAL A 51 28.61 7.57 1.28
C VAL A 51 28.86 8.25 2.62
N LEU A 52 29.40 7.52 3.60
CA LEU A 52 29.70 8.03 4.93
C LEU A 52 30.62 9.27 4.93
N PRO A 53 31.77 9.31 4.23
CA PRO A 53 32.64 10.50 4.26
C PRO A 53 32.01 11.72 3.58
N VAL A 54 31.08 11.52 2.63
CA VAL A 54 30.34 12.62 1.99
C VAL A 54 29.26 13.18 2.92
N LEU A 55 28.61 12.31 3.69
CA LEU A 55 27.58 12.72 4.66
C LEU A 55 28.16 13.20 6.00
N GLN A 56 29.34 12.74 6.41
CA GLN A 56 30.00 13.14 7.66
C GLN A 56 30.01 14.65 7.90
N PRO A 57 30.49 15.51 6.98
CA PRO A 57 30.55 16.94 7.24
C PRO A 57 29.16 17.60 7.37
N LEU A 58 28.11 17.01 6.77
CA LEU A 58 26.74 17.48 6.94
C LEU A 58 26.19 17.07 8.31
N VAL A 59 26.49 15.85 8.75
CA VAL A 59 26.12 15.36 10.08
C VAL A 59 26.83 16.17 11.16
N ASP A 60 28.13 16.41 11.02
CA ASP A 60 28.91 17.19 11.98
C ASP A 60 28.43 18.64 12.07
N ARG A 61 28.08 19.27 10.93
CA ARG A 61 27.45 20.61 10.91
C ARG A 61 26.08 20.61 11.56
N ALA A 62 25.26 19.60 11.29
CA ALA A 62 23.95 19.49 11.91
C ALA A 62 24.07 19.33 13.43
N LEU A 63 25.01 18.51 13.90
CA LEU A 63 25.30 18.31 15.33
C LEU A 63 25.87 19.57 15.99
N ALA A 64 26.77 20.29 15.31
CA ALA A 64 27.32 21.54 15.81
C ALA A 64 26.22 22.61 15.97
N LEU A 65 25.35 22.77 14.97
CA LEU A 65 24.20 23.69 15.02
C LEU A 65 23.19 23.28 16.10
N LEU A 66 23.03 21.97 16.35
CA LEU A 66 22.21 21.43 17.44
C LEU A 66 22.80 21.76 18.81
N ALA A 67 24.12 21.62 18.98
CA ALA A 67 24.81 21.87 20.23
C ALA A 67 24.85 23.38 20.59
N GLU A 68 24.94 24.25 19.58
CA GLU A 68 25.03 25.69 19.75
C GLU A 68 23.69 26.34 20.14
N HIS A 69 22.56 25.71 19.80
CA HIS A 69 21.22 26.28 20.03
C HIS A 69 20.28 25.30 20.77
N GLN A 70 20.53 25.10 22.07
CA GLN A 70 19.68 24.27 22.94
C GLN A 70 18.19 24.67 22.96
N GLY A 71 17.88 25.97 22.79
CA GLY A 71 16.48 26.43 22.69
C GLY A 71 15.83 26.18 21.32
N ALA A 72 16.61 26.03 20.25
CA ALA A 72 16.07 25.72 18.92
C ALA A 72 15.77 24.22 18.77
N LEU A 73 16.42 23.37 19.56
CA LEU A 73 16.21 21.92 19.60
C LEU A 73 14.75 21.55 19.92
N ASP A 74 14.12 22.22 20.89
CA ASP A 74 12.73 21.94 21.28
C ASP A 74 11.72 22.19 20.15
N MET A 75 12.03 23.07 19.20
CA MET A 75 11.17 23.35 18.04
C MET A 75 11.59 22.58 16.80
N LEU A 76 12.90 22.42 16.55
CA LEU A 76 13.42 21.77 15.36
C LEU A 76 13.22 20.26 15.37
N VAL A 77 13.29 19.60 16.53
CA VAL A 77 13.07 18.15 16.63
C VAL A 77 11.66 17.75 16.22
N PRO A 78 10.57 18.31 16.80
CA PRO A 78 9.21 17.95 16.37
C PRO A 78 8.95 18.35 14.91
N LEU A 79 9.49 19.48 14.45
CA LEU A 79 9.37 19.89 13.05
C LEU A 79 10.08 18.90 12.10
N ALA A 80 11.28 18.44 12.45
CA ALA A 80 12.02 17.44 11.68
C ALA A 80 11.27 16.11 11.64
N VAL A 81 10.68 15.68 12.76
CA VAL A 81 9.84 14.47 12.81
C VAL A 81 8.60 14.61 11.93
N LEU A 82 7.94 15.77 11.95
CA LEU A 82 6.80 16.06 11.10
C LEU A 82 7.19 16.00 9.61
N LEU A 83 8.27 16.69 9.24
CA LEU A 83 8.80 16.68 7.86
C LEU A 83 9.20 15.28 7.42
N ALA A 84 9.91 14.53 8.27
CA ALA A 84 10.28 13.15 8.00
C ALA A 84 9.04 12.28 7.76
N THR A 85 8.01 12.45 8.59
CA THR A 85 6.73 11.75 8.44
C THR A 85 6.08 12.08 7.10
N LEU A 86 5.99 13.37 6.73
CA LEU A 86 5.41 13.79 5.44
C LEU A 86 6.20 13.24 4.25
N VAL A 87 7.54 13.26 4.33
CA VAL A 87 8.42 12.69 3.30
C VAL A 87 8.16 11.20 3.15
N VAL A 88 8.10 10.45 4.26
CA VAL A 88 7.81 9.02 4.27
C VAL A 88 6.44 8.73 3.69
N LEU A 89 5.39 9.44 4.12
CA LEU A 89 4.03 9.25 3.59
C LEU A 89 3.96 9.53 2.09
N ASN A 90 4.65 10.57 1.62
CA ASN A 90 4.71 10.88 0.20
C ASN A 90 5.48 9.80 -0.58
N TRP A 91 6.55 9.27 0.00
CA TRP A 91 7.30 8.17 -0.59
C TRP A 91 6.45 6.90 -0.69
N VAL A 92 5.74 6.54 0.36
CA VAL A 92 4.80 5.40 0.38
C VAL A 92 3.73 5.60 -0.68
N ARG A 93 3.10 6.78 -0.75
CA ARG A 93 2.13 7.11 -1.79
C ARG A 93 2.72 6.91 -3.19
N ARG A 94 3.94 7.39 -3.44
CA ARG A 94 4.62 7.27 -4.73
C ARG A 94 4.93 5.83 -5.08
N ILE A 95 5.42 5.04 -4.13
CA ILE A 95 5.68 3.60 -4.29
C ILE A 95 4.38 2.88 -4.64
N ILE A 96 3.31 3.12 -3.89
CA ILE A 96 2.01 2.49 -4.13
C ILE A 96 1.50 2.84 -5.53
N LEU A 97 1.54 4.12 -5.92
CA LEU A 97 1.11 4.54 -7.26
C LEU A 97 1.97 3.93 -8.38
N TRP A 98 3.28 3.80 -8.14
CA TRP A 98 4.18 3.18 -9.10
C TRP A 98 3.91 1.69 -9.25
N TRP A 99 3.78 0.96 -8.14
CA TRP A 99 3.48 -0.47 -8.14
C TRP A 99 2.09 -0.77 -8.69
N THR A 100 1.07 -0.01 -8.31
CA THR A 100 -0.28 -0.16 -8.87
C THR A 100 -0.29 0.09 -10.37
N ARG A 101 0.38 1.15 -10.85
CA ARG A 101 0.51 1.41 -12.29
C ARG A 101 1.21 0.26 -13.01
N LEU A 102 2.27 -0.29 -12.42
CA LEU A 102 3.00 -1.43 -12.97
C LEU A 102 2.12 -2.68 -13.01
N ALA A 103 1.38 -2.97 -11.94
CA ALA A 103 0.46 -4.09 -11.85
C ALA A 103 -0.67 -3.99 -12.88
N PHE A 104 -1.31 -2.82 -13.01
CA PHE A 104 -2.32 -2.59 -14.04
C PHE A 104 -1.75 -2.80 -15.44
N ARG A 105 -0.54 -2.31 -15.71
CA ARG A 105 0.12 -2.52 -17.00
C ARG A 105 0.44 -3.99 -17.24
N ALA A 106 0.89 -4.72 -16.22
CA ALA A 106 1.16 -6.16 -16.32
C ALA A 106 -0.14 -6.94 -16.60
N VAL A 107 -1.22 -6.65 -15.87
CA VAL A 107 -2.54 -7.27 -16.10
C VAL A 107 -3.06 -6.96 -17.50
N PHE A 108 -2.92 -5.71 -17.95
CA PHE A 108 -3.30 -5.32 -19.31
C PHE A 108 -2.53 -6.13 -20.37
N TRP A 109 -1.21 -6.24 -20.25
CA TRP A 109 -0.40 -7.02 -21.18
C TRP A 109 -0.68 -8.52 -21.10
N ALA A 110 -0.92 -9.06 -19.90
CA ALA A 110 -1.29 -10.45 -19.71
C ALA A 110 -2.64 -10.76 -20.38
N ALA A 111 -3.63 -9.88 -20.20
CA ALA A 111 -4.94 -10.00 -20.87
C ALA A 111 -4.79 -9.91 -22.39
N PHE A 112 -3.98 -8.98 -22.89
CA PHE A 112 -3.71 -8.84 -24.32
C PHE A 112 -3.02 -10.09 -24.89
N ALA A 113 -2.01 -10.61 -24.19
CA ALA A 113 -1.33 -11.85 -24.57
C ALA A 113 -2.27 -13.05 -24.55
N ALA A 114 -3.13 -13.16 -23.54
CA ALA A 114 -4.15 -14.20 -23.46
C ALA A 114 -5.15 -14.11 -24.63
N LEU A 115 -5.61 -12.90 -24.98
CA LEU A 115 -6.47 -12.69 -26.15
C LEU A 115 -5.76 -13.06 -27.45
N ALA A 116 -4.50 -12.62 -27.63
CA ALA A 116 -3.72 -12.96 -28.82
C ALA A 116 -3.53 -14.48 -28.95
N ALA A 117 -3.14 -15.16 -27.85
CA ALA A 117 -2.99 -16.61 -27.82
C ALA A 117 -4.32 -17.34 -28.10
N TRP A 118 -5.43 -16.82 -27.58
CA TRP A 118 -6.75 -17.38 -27.81
C TRP A 118 -7.21 -17.24 -29.26
N VAL A 119 -6.98 -16.08 -29.89
CA VAL A 119 -7.27 -15.84 -31.31
C VAL A 119 -6.45 -16.75 -32.20
N VAL A 120 -5.16 -16.92 -31.91
CA VAL A 120 -4.27 -17.81 -32.67
C VAL A 120 -4.70 -19.28 -32.53
N ASN A 121 -5.14 -19.72 -31.36
CA ASN A 121 -5.54 -21.12 -31.14
C ASN A 121 -6.95 -21.46 -31.65
N ARG A 122 -7.89 -20.51 -31.76
CA ARG A 122 -9.31 -20.80 -32.07
C ARG A 122 -9.86 -20.15 -33.34
N GLY A 123 -9.15 -19.19 -33.94
CA GLY A 123 -9.61 -18.45 -35.11
C GLY A 123 -10.56 -17.29 -34.78
N VAL A 124 -10.41 -16.19 -35.53
CA VAL A 124 -10.99 -14.85 -35.26
C VAL A 124 -12.52 -14.83 -35.11
N LEU A 125 -13.24 -15.64 -35.89
CA LEU A 125 -14.72 -15.60 -35.98
C LEU A 125 -15.44 -16.24 -34.78
N VAL A 126 -14.92 -17.35 -34.23
CA VAL A 126 -15.48 -17.96 -33.01
C VAL A 126 -15.12 -17.12 -31.79
N SER A 127 -13.93 -16.50 -31.82
CA SER A 127 -13.43 -15.65 -30.75
C SER A 127 -14.24 -14.36 -30.54
N ALA A 128 -14.70 -13.71 -31.60
CA ALA A 128 -15.48 -12.47 -31.46
C ALA A 128 -16.84 -12.70 -30.76
N ARG A 129 -17.50 -13.83 -31.04
CA ARG A 129 -18.82 -14.16 -30.46
C ARG A 129 -18.73 -14.47 -28.97
N ASP A 130 -17.74 -15.26 -28.56
CA ASP A 130 -17.52 -15.59 -27.14
C ASP A 130 -17.10 -14.35 -26.33
N ALA A 131 -16.25 -13.48 -26.91
CA ALA A 131 -15.87 -12.23 -26.28
C ALA A 131 -17.06 -11.28 -26.08
N ALA A 132 -17.98 -11.22 -27.05
CA ALA A 132 -19.20 -10.41 -26.92
C ALA A 132 -20.13 -10.94 -25.82
N VAL A 133 -20.30 -12.26 -25.70
CA VAL A 133 -21.12 -12.87 -24.65
C VAL A 133 -20.51 -12.66 -23.27
N LEU A 134 -19.19 -12.79 -23.15
CA LEU A 134 -18.48 -12.55 -21.90
C LEU A 134 -18.53 -11.07 -21.50
N GLY A 135 -18.32 -10.16 -22.47
CA GLY A 135 -18.43 -8.72 -22.29
C GLY A 135 -19.83 -8.30 -21.85
N ALA A 136 -20.88 -8.86 -22.48
CA ALA A 136 -22.27 -8.60 -22.08
C ALA A 136 -22.56 -9.03 -20.64
N LYS A 137 -22.04 -10.18 -20.19
CA LYS A 137 -22.15 -10.62 -18.79
C LYS A 137 -21.46 -9.65 -17.83
N ILE A 138 -20.24 -9.23 -18.14
CA ILE A 138 -19.47 -8.29 -17.30
C ILE A 138 -20.19 -6.95 -17.20
N VAL A 139 -20.69 -6.41 -18.32
CA VAL A 139 -21.46 -5.17 -18.34
C VAL A 139 -22.76 -5.30 -17.54
N GLY A 140 -23.45 -6.45 -17.64
CA GLY A 140 -24.64 -6.75 -16.84
C GLY A 140 -24.36 -6.72 -15.34
N TYR A 141 -23.28 -7.35 -14.86
CA TYR A 141 -22.90 -7.31 -13.45
C TYR A 141 -22.49 -5.90 -12.98
N MET A 142 -21.78 -5.15 -13.81
CA MET A 142 -21.41 -3.76 -13.51
C MET A 142 -22.62 -2.83 -13.41
N ALA A 143 -23.66 -3.04 -14.23
CA ALA A 143 -24.91 -2.29 -14.13
C ALA A 143 -25.60 -2.53 -12.79
N VAL A 144 -25.75 -3.80 -12.37
CA VAL A 144 -26.36 -4.15 -11.07
C VAL A 144 -25.58 -3.54 -9.90
N LEU A 145 -24.25 -3.63 -9.93
CA LEU A 145 -23.42 -3.06 -8.87
C LEU A 145 -23.51 -1.53 -8.79
N LYS A 146 -23.53 -0.86 -9.95
CA LYS A 146 -23.73 0.59 -10.04
C LYS A 146 -25.09 0.99 -9.48
N ASP A 147 -26.14 0.24 -9.81
CA ASP A 147 -27.49 0.54 -9.37
C ASP A 147 -27.62 0.42 -7.85
N VAL A 148 -27.06 -0.63 -7.24
CA VAL A 148 -26.99 -0.77 -5.77
C VAL A 148 -26.27 0.40 -5.12
N TRP A 149 -25.14 0.83 -5.68
CA TRP A 149 -24.37 1.95 -5.12
C TRP A 149 -25.09 3.30 -5.25
N LEU A 150 -25.74 3.54 -6.40
CA LEU A 150 -26.53 4.75 -6.61
C LEU A 150 -27.77 4.79 -5.73
N ASP A 151 -28.40 3.64 -5.48
CA ASP A 151 -29.55 3.54 -4.60
C ASP A 151 -29.16 3.87 -3.15
N GLU A 152 -28.02 3.35 -2.69
CA GLU A 152 -27.51 3.65 -1.35
C GLU A 152 -27.01 5.10 -1.21
N TYR A 153 -26.38 5.66 -2.26
CA TYR A 153 -25.97 7.07 -2.27
C TYR A 153 -27.20 8.01 -2.17
N LYS A 154 -28.23 7.77 -2.98
CA LYS A 154 -29.50 8.52 -2.92
C LYS A 154 -30.18 8.39 -1.56
N ARG A 155 -30.09 7.22 -0.94
CA ARG A 155 -30.62 6.97 0.39
C ARG A 155 -29.94 7.84 1.45
N TYR A 156 -28.64 8.12 1.35
CA TYR A 156 -27.96 9.03 2.29
C TYR A 156 -28.23 10.50 1.98
N GLU A 157 -28.19 10.94 0.72
CA GLU A 157 -28.55 12.31 0.35
C GLU A 157 -30.00 12.66 0.71
N GLY A 158 -30.93 11.71 0.53
CA GLY A 158 -32.34 11.87 0.90
C GLY A 158 -32.56 12.01 2.41
N GLN A 159 -31.78 11.30 3.23
CA GLN A 159 -31.85 11.37 4.69
C GLN A 159 -31.24 12.66 5.25
N GLU A 160 -30.13 13.14 4.68
CA GLU A 160 -29.53 14.42 5.07
C GLU A 160 -30.41 15.61 4.64
N ALA A 161 -31.05 15.51 3.47
CA ALA A 161 -32.00 16.52 3.00
C ALA A 161 -33.26 16.56 3.89
N SER A 162 -33.89 15.43 4.19
CA SER A 162 -35.12 15.39 5.00
C SER A 162 -34.89 15.79 6.46
N GLY A 163 -33.83 15.26 7.10
CA GLY A 163 -33.53 15.59 8.51
C GLY A 163 -33.24 17.08 8.71
N ARG A 164 -32.57 17.72 7.74
CA ARG A 164 -32.31 19.16 7.79
C ARG A 164 -33.59 20.00 7.70
N TRP A 165 -34.59 19.59 6.92
CA TRP A 165 -35.86 20.31 6.81
C TRP A 165 -36.73 20.17 8.08
N ASP A 166 -36.73 18.99 8.69
CA ASP A 166 -37.45 18.72 9.93
C ASP A 166 -36.91 19.55 11.11
N ASP A 167 -35.59 19.70 11.21
CA ASP A 167 -34.93 20.55 12.22
C ASP A 167 -35.29 22.04 12.07
N TYR A 168 -35.35 22.55 10.83
CA TYR A 168 -35.77 23.93 10.57
C TYR A 168 -37.25 24.16 10.94
N ALA A 169 -38.12 23.21 10.60
CA ALA A 169 -39.54 23.27 10.94
C ALA A 169 -39.76 23.24 12.47
N ALA A 170 -39.04 22.37 13.18
CA ALA A 170 -39.09 22.25 14.63
C ALA A 170 -38.66 23.56 15.33
N ARG A 171 -37.54 24.18 14.92
CA ARG A 171 -37.06 25.45 15.48
C ARG A 171 -38.03 26.61 15.24
N ARG A 172 -38.60 26.71 14.04
CA ARG A 172 -39.60 27.75 13.72
C ARG A 172 -40.85 27.62 14.61
N SER A 173 -41.33 26.38 14.84
CA SER A 173 -42.49 26.12 15.70
C SER A 173 -42.25 26.40 17.20
N SER A 174 -41.00 26.29 17.65
CA SER A 174 -40.60 26.60 19.02
C SER A 174 -40.52 28.11 19.23
N SER A 175 -39.89 28.82 18.28
CA SER A 175 -39.77 30.29 18.32
C SER A 175 -41.13 30.99 18.30
N SER A 176 -42.09 30.51 17.51
CA SER A 176 -43.45 31.06 17.47
C SER A 176 -44.24 30.81 18.76
N ARG A 177 -43.97 29.72 19.48
CA ARG A 177 -44.56 29.43 20.79
C ARG A 177 -43.98 30.31 21.89
N VAL A 178 -42.67 30.54 21.89
CA VAL A 178 -42.00 31.43 22.85
C VAL A 178 -42.49 32.87 22.69
N PHE A 179 -42.61 33.35 21.45
CA PHE A 179 -43.10 34.70 21.17
C PHE A 179 -44.53 34.93 21.66
N ASN A 180 -45.42 33.93 21.49
CA ASN A 180 -46.80 34.02 21.98
C ASN A 180 -46.93 33.92 23.51
N ALA A 181 -45.98 33.29 24.20
CA ALA A 181 -45.99 33.18 25.65
C ALA A 181 -45.56 34.49 26.36
N GLN A 182 -44.80 35.34 25.67
CA GLN A 182 -44.30 36.61 26.23
C GLN A 182 -45.25 37.81 25.97
N ALA A 183 -46.26 37.61 25.13
CA ALA A 183 -47.26 38.62 24.77
C ALA A 183 -48.58 38.50 25.58
N ARG A 184 -48.59 37.72 26.66
CA ARG A 184 -49.68 37.60 27.64
C ARG A 184 -49.20 38.06 29.00
#